data_AF-A4YIA6-F1
#
_entry.id   AF-A4YIA6-F1
#
_cell.length_a   1.000
_cell.length_b   1.000
_cell.length_c   1.000
_cell.angle_alpha   90.00
_cell.angle_beta   90.00
_cell.angle_gamma   90.00
#
_symmetry.space_group_name_H-M   'P 1'
#
loop_
_entity.id
_entity.type
_entity.pdbx_description
1 polymer ?
#
loop_
_entity_poly.entity_id
_entity_poly.type
_entity_poly.pdbx_seq_one_letter_code
_entity_poly.pdbx_strand_id
1 'polypeptide(L)'
;MFKVIFRVTSERRDTAGLAGIKRAGFIPCMSKRNGNEEIYATVYRTNDMEELREAITEAAFFLEKAGRKGGQNFATVFKVNDSYLGKGIGGVLGASLGLKLGGIPGLFIGALGGLLLGEVFDIELNETYAGVYTWPMSIGQ
;
A
#
# COMPACT_ATOMS: atom_id res chain seq x y z
N MET A 1 5.17 -13.19 4.50
CA MET A 1 4.66 -11.81 4.39
C MET A 1 3.97 -11.61 3.05
N PHE A 2 3.00 -10.69 2.99
CA PHE A 2 2.31 -10.36 1.75
C PHE A 2 2.43 -8.88 1.40
N LYS A 3 2.60 -8.60 0.11
CA LYS A 3 2.39 -7.28 -0.48
C LYS A 3 1.00 -7.25 -1.09
N VAL A 4 0.25 -6.19 -0.82
CA VAL A 4 -1.11 -6.00 -1.32
C VAL A 4 -1.23 -4.63 -1.97
N ILE A 5 -1.67 -4.63 -3.22
CA ILE A 5 -1.98 -3.41 -3.98
C ILE A 5 -3.49 -3.23 -3.98
N PHE A 6 -3.97 -2.23 -3.25
CA PHE A 6 -5.38 -1.85 -3.24
C PHE A 6 -5.68 -0.84 -4.33
N ARG A 7 -6.81 -1.02 -5.03
CA ARG A 7 -7.36 -0.09 -6.01
C ARG A 7 -8.78 0.25 -5.64
N VAL A 8 -9.01 1.53 -5.38
CA VAL A 8 -10.33 2.05 -5.02
C VAL A 8 -10.66 3.32 -5.78
N THR A 9 -11.95 3.61 -5.90
CA THR A 9 -12.47 4.83 -6.50
C THR A 9 -13.06 5.73 -5.42
N SER A 10 -12.77 7.03 -5.49
CA SER A 10 -13.34 8.05 -4.63
C SER A 10 -13.32 9.42 -5.31
N GLU A 11 -14.44 10.12 -5.25
CA GLU A 11 -14.56 11.53 -5.68
C GLU A 11 -13.96 12.49 -4.62
N ARG A 12 -13.85 12.03 -3.37
CA ARG A 12 -13.34 12.85 -2.26
C ARG A 12 -11.83 12.89 -2.30
N ARG A 13 -11.24 14.09 -2.22
CA ARG A 13 -9.78 14.29 -2.19
C ARG A 13 -9.30 14.49 -0.76
N ASP A 14 -9.17 13.39 -0.03
CA ASP A 14 -8.75 13.36 1.37
C ASP A 14 -7.85 12.15 1.68
N THR A 15 -7.38 12.03 2.92
CA THR A 15 -6.52 10.93 3.38
C THR A 15 -7.27 9.80 4.08
N ALA A 16 -8.60 9.83 4.11
CA ALA A 16 -9.41 8.85 4.84
C ALA A 16 -9.29 7.43 4.27
N GLY A 17 -9.06 7.29 2.95
CA GLY A 17 -8.79 6.00 2.33
C GLY A 17 -7.49 5.37 2.85
N LEU A 18 -6.40 6.14 2.87
CA LEU A 18 -5.12 5.70 3.44
C LEU A 18 -5.23 5.40 4.94
N ALA A 19 -6.03 6.18 5.69
CA ALA A 19 -6.29 5.91 7.09
C ALA A 19 -7.06 4.59 7.30
N GLY A 20 -8.01 4.26 6.43
CA GLY A 20 -8.72 2.98 6.45
C GLY A 20 -7.80 1.78 6.22
N ILE A 21 -6.90 1.87 5.24
CA ILE A 21 -5.87 0.87 4.98
C ILE A 21 -4.99 0.63 6.22
N LYS A 22 -4.51 1.71 6.85
CA LYS A 22 -3.68 1.60 8.08
C LYS A 22 -4.45 0.99 9.26
N ARG A 23 -5.75 1.29 9.38
CA ARG A 23 -6.61 0.74 10.44
C ARG A 23 -6.80 -0.76 10.31
N ALA A 24 -6.87 -1.29 9.09
CA ALA A 24 -6.89 -2.73 8.82
C ALA A 24 -5.50 -3.42 8.96
N GLY A 25 -4.53 -2.77 9.62
CA GLY A 25 -3.22 -3.37 9.91
C GLY A 25 -2.21 -3.36 8.75
N PHE A 26 -2.57 -2.82 7.58
CA PHE A 26 -1.64 -2.74 6.46
C PHE A 26 -0.61 -1.62 6.65
N ILE A 27 0.64 -1.90 6.30
CA ILE A 27 1.74 -0.93 6.31
C ILE A 27 1.87 -0.37 4.89
N PRO A 28 1.44 0.87 4.61
CA PRO A 28 1.54 1.43 3.28
C PRO A 28 2.99 1.78 2.93
N CYS A 29 3.45 1.30 1.78
CA CYS A 29 4.74 1.64 1.18
C CYS A 29 4.61 2.79 0.18
N MET A 30 3.47 2.86 -0.53
CA MET A 30 3.19 3.89 -1.53
C MET A 30 1.69 4.21 -1.56
N SER A 31 1.37 5.48 -1.81
CA SER A 31 0.01 5.94 -2.10
C SER A 31 0.05 6.82 -3.34
N LYS A 32 -0.74 6.48 -4.35
CA LYS A 32 -0.87 7.25 -5.60
C LYS A 32 -2.35 7.53 -5.85
N ARG A 33 -2.64 8.68 -6.45
CA ARG A 33 -3.98 9.02 -6.95
C ARG A 33 -3.89 9.42 -8.41
N ASN A 34 -4.81 8.92 -9.23
CA ASN A 34 -4.97 9.30 -10.62
C ASN A 34 -6.46 9.59 -10.90
N GLY A 35 -6.81 10.88 -10.97
CA GLY A 35 -8.22 11.31 -10.98
C GLY A 35 -8.96 10.80 -9.74
N ASN A 36 -10.00 9.99 -9.96
CA ASN A 36 -10.81 9.38 -8.91
C ASN A 36 -10.28 8.01 -8.45
N GLU A 37 -9.23 7.45 -9.07
CA GLU A 37 -8.62 6.20 -8.64
C GLU A 37 -7.55 6.46 -7.58
N GLU A 38 -7.62 5.77 -6.45
CA GLU A 38 -6.59 5.70 -5.42
C GLU A 38 -5.94 4.30 -5.45
N ILE A 39 -4.61 4.28 -5.45
CA ILE A 39 -3.80 3.07 -5.46
C ILE A 39 -2.93 3.08 -4.21
N TYR A 40 -3.02 2.03 -3.40
CA TYR A 40 -2.23 1.86 -2.19
C TYR A 40 -1.40 0.58 -2.29
N ALA A 41 -0.07 0.70 -2.42
CA ALA A 41 0.82 -0.44 -2.31
C ALA A 41 1.22 -0.60 -0.84
N THR A 42 0.96 -1.78 -0.29
CA THR A 42 1.09 -2.06 1.14
C THR A 42 1.73 -3.41 1.42
N VAL A 43 2.12 -3.60 2.68
CA VAL A 43 2.64 -4.84 3.21
C VAL A 43 1.81 -5.26 4.42
N TYR A 44 1.52 -6.55 4.53
CA TYR A 44 0.86 -7.17 5.68
C TYR A 44 1.74 -8.30 6.25
N ARG A 45 2.01 -8.23 7.55
CA ARG A 45 3.01 -9.07 8.24
C ARG A 45 2.40 -10.39 8.72
N THR A 46 1.91 -11.19 7.79
CA THR A 46 1.49 -12.58 8.08
C THR A 46 2.08 -13.54 7.05
N ASN A 47 2.09 -14.83 7.41
CA ASN A 47 2.35 -15.94 6.51
C ASN A 47 1.07 -16.75 6.21
N ASP A 48 -0.03 -16.43 6.88
CA ASP A 48 -1.33 -17.10 6.71
C ASP A 48 -2.18 -16.35 5.67
N MET A 49 -2.66 -17.08 4.66
CA MET A 49 -3.51 -16.52 3.62
C MET A 49 -4.91 -16.18 4.16
N GLU A 50 -5.45 -16.94 5.11
CA GLU A 50 -6.79 -16.69 5.64
C GLU A 50 -6.80 -15.43 6.50
N GLU A 51 -5.79 -15.23 7.35
CA GLU A 51 -5.60 -13.96 8.08
C GLU A 51 -5.50 -12.76 7.13
N LEU A 52 -4.79 -12.92 6.01
CA LEU A 52 -4.71 -11.87 5.00
C LEU A 52 -6.08 -11.56 4.38
N ARG A 53 -6.89 -12.59 4.10
CA ARG A 53 -8.23 -12.42 3.50
C ARG A 53 -9.18 -11.70 4.43
N GLU A 54 -9.14 -12.04 5.72
CA GLU A 54 -9.87 -11.31 6.76
C GLU A 54 -9.44 -9.85 6.82
N ALA A 55 -8.14 -9.57 6.84
CA ALA A 55 -7.62 -8.20 6.83
C ALA A 55 -8.01 -7.42 5.56
N ILE A 56 -7.99 -8.05 4.37
CA ILE A 56 -8.47 -7.43 3.12
C ILE A 56 -9.97 -7.08 3.22
N THR A 57 -10.76 -7.94 3.86
CA THR A 57 -12.19 -7.71 4.06
C THR A 57 -12.43 -6.56 5.04
N GLU A 58 -11.68 -6.51 6.13
CA GLU A 58 -11.70 -5.38 7.08
C GLU A 58 -11.25 -4.06 6.43
N ALA A 59 -10.24 -4.10 5.56
CA ALA A 59 -9.81 -2.95 4.78
C ALA A 59 -10.95 -2.43 3.89
N ALA A 60 -11.66 -3.32 3.18
CA ALA A 60 -12.83 -2.93 2.38
C ALA A 60 -13.90 -2.24 3.23
N PHE A 61 -14.19 -2.76 4.42
CA PHE A 61 -15.15 -2.15 5.35
C PHE A 61 -14.74 -0.74 5.79
N PHE A 62 -13.48 -0.51 6.16
CA PHE A 62 -13.03 0.83 6.54
C PHE A 62 -13.01 1.79 5.36
N LEU A 63 -12.67 1.31 4.17
CA LEU A 63 -12.70 2.07 2.93
C LEU A 63 -14.14 2.46 2.56
N GLU A 64 -15.10 1.56 2.68
CA GLU A 64 -16.52 1.83 2.47
C GLU A 64 -17.02 2.92 3.42
N LYS A 65 -16.68 2.82 4.71
CA LYS A 65 -16.99 3.88 5.71
C LYS A 65 -16.35 5.22 5.36
N ALA A 66 -15.21 5.22 4.66
CA ALA A 66 -14.55 6.42 4.15
C ALA A 66 -15.13 6.91 2.80
N GLY A 67 -16.16 6.25 2.26
CA GLY A 67 -16.79 6.59 0.99
C GLY A 67 -16.02 6.13 -0.24
N ARG A 68 -15.18 5.10 -0.11
CA ARG A 68 -14.45 4.47 -1.22
C ARG A 68 -15.21 3.25 -1.72
N LYS A 69 -15.03 2.94 -3.01
CA LYS A 69 -15.56 1.73 -3.63
C LYS A 69 -14.42 0.98 -4.31
N GLY A 70 -14.49 -0.34 -4.38
CA GLY A 70 -13.56 -1.15 -5.16
C GLY A 70 -14.26 -1.88 -6.30
N GLY A 71 -13.47 -2.42 -7.21
CA GLY A 71 -13.92 -3.22 -8.34
C GLY A 71 -13.48 -4.68 -8.25
N GLN A 72 -13.42 -5.36 -9.40
CA GLN A 72 -12.97 -6.75 -9.51
C GLN A 72 -11.49 -6.94 -9.15
N ASN A 73 -10.69 -5.90 -9.36
CA ASN A 73 -9.27 -5.83 -9.06
C ASN A 73 -8.97 -5.04 -7.77
N PHE A 74 -9.87 -5.10 -6.78
CA PHE A 74 -9.76 -4.33 -5.54
C PHE A 74 -8.44 -4.57 -4.81
N ALA A 75 -8.02 -5.82 -4.62
CA ALA A 75 -6.76 -6.13 -3.95
C ALA A 75 -5.96 -7.16 -4.75
N THR A 76 -4.79 -6.76 -5.24
CA THR A 76 -3.82 -7.67 -5.88
C THR A 76 -2.78 -8.10 -4.87
N VAL A 77 -2.58 -9.41 -4.69
CA VAL A 77 -1.73 -9.98 -3.64
C VAL A 77 -0.50 -10.65 -4.23
N PHE A 78 0.63 -10.37 -3.62
CA PHE A 78 1.93 -10.98 -3.89
C PHE A 78 2.49 -11.55 -2.60
N LYS A 79 3.02 -12.78 -2.64
CA LYS A 79 3.79 -13.35 -1.53
C LYS A 79 5.22 -12.83 -1.61
N VAL A 80 5.72 -12.28 -0.51
CA VAL A 80 7.07 -11.71 -0.42
C VAL A 80 7.90 -12.55 0.53
N ASN A 81 9.13 -12.89 0.12
CA ASN A 81 10.12 -13.51 1.00
C ASN A 81 10.74 -12.45 1.93
N ASP A 82 10.69 -12.71 3.25
CA ASP A 82 11.05 -11.76 4.33
C ASP A 82 12.51 -11.27 4.30
N SER A 83 13.39 -11.93 3.55
CA SER A 83 14.83 -11.65 3.52
C SER A 83 15.22 -10.29 2.92
N TYR A 84 14.34 -9.67 2.09
CA TYR A 84 14.70 -8.46 1.32
C TYR A 84 14.02 -7.18 1.82
N LEU A 85 12.95 -7.28 2.59
CA LEU A 85 12.18 -6.12 3.02
C LEU A 85 12.89 -5.26 4.07
N GLY A 86 13.75 -5.89 4.89
CA GLY A 86 14.52 -5.23 5.95
C GLY A 86 15.54 -4.20 5.45
N LYS A 87 15.98 -4.29 4.18
CA LYS A 87 16.92 -3.35 3.58
C LYS A 87 16.22 -2.25 2.77
N GLY A 88 15.09 -2.55 2.13
CA GLY A 88 14.34 -1.59 1.30
C GLY A 88 13.46 -0.62 2.08
N ILE A 89 12.75 -1.08 3.12
CA ILE A 89 11.79 -0.24 3.85
C ILE A 89 12.46 0.66 4.91
N GLY A 90 13.59 0.21 5.46
CA GLY A 90 14.41 1.01 6.38
C GLY A 90 14.99 2.28 5.73
N GLY A 91 15.35 2.20 4.45
CA GLY A 91 15.84 3.36 3.68
C GLY A 91 14.73 4.35 3.30
N VAL A 92 13.56 3.86 2.89
CA VAL A 92 12.44 4.70 2.41
C VAL A 92 11.73 5.43 3.57
N LEU A 93 11.53 4.78 4.72
CA LEU A 93 10.99 5.45 5.89
C LEU A 93 11.96 6.50 6.45
N GLY A 94 13.28 6.23 6.42
CA GLY A 94 14.31 7.22 6.77
C GLY A 94 14.32 8.44 5.86
N ALA A 95 14.17 8.25 4.54
CA ALA A 95 14.12 9.34 3.57
C ALA A 95 12.86 10.22 3.71
N SER A 96 11.71 9.61 4.00
CA SER A 96 10.44 10.35 4.19
C SER A 96 10.43 11.20 5.47
N LEU A 97 11.14 10.77 6.52
CA LEU A 97 11.30 11.53 7.76
C LEU A 97 12.34 12.65 7.64
N GLY A 98 13.39 12.47 6.82
CA GLY A 98 14.39 13.51 6.52
C GLY A 98 13.83 14.70 5.72
N LEU A 99 12.82 14.46 4.88
CA LEU A 99 12.18 15.50 4.06
C LEU A 99 11.42 16.55 4.91
N LYS A 100 10.96 16.17 6.10
CA LYS A 100 10.16 17.06 6.97
C LYS A 100 11.00 18.04 7.80
N LEU A 101 12.34 17.90 7.81
CA LEU A 101 13.24 18.65 8.70
C LEU A 101 14.36 19.44 7.98
N GLY A 102 14.55 19.30 6.67
CA GLY A 102 15.87 19.54 6.06
C GLY A 102 16.11 20.75 5.13
N GLY A 103 15.13 21.57 4.75
CA GLY A 103 15.37 22.72 3.83
C GLY A 103 16.00 22.34 2.47
N ILE A 104 16.70 23.27 1.81
CA ILE A 104 17.33 23.10 0.46
C ILE A 104 18.21 21.83 0.30
N PRO A 105 18.93 21.33 1.33
CA PRO A 105 19.59 20.01 1.28
C PRO A 105 18.64 18.82 1.04
N GLY A 106 17.37 18.93 1.43
CA GLY A 106 16.34 17.92 1.22
C GLY A 106 15.95 17.71 -0.25
N LEU A 107 16.23 18.68 -1.13
CA LEU A 107 16.04 18.53 -2.58
C LEU A 107 17.06 17.58 -3.21
N PHE A 108 18.30 17.57 -2.72
CA PHE A 108 19.33 16.64 -3.19
C PHE A 108 19.08 15.20 -2.69
N ILE A 109 18.58 15.05 -1.46
CA ILE A 109 18.17 13.73 -0.93
C ILE A 109 16.87 13.26 -1.58
N GLY A 110 15.96 14.16 -1.96
CA GLY A 110 14.75 13.83 -2.73
C GLY A 110 15.07 13.38 -4.17
N ALA A 111 16.10 13.95 -4.79
CA ALA A 111 16.58 13.52 -6.11
C ALA A 111 17.37 12.20 -6.05
N LEU A 112 18.25 12.01 -5.05
CA LEU A 112 18.93 10.73 -4.79
C LEU A 112 17.93 9.64 -4.35
N GLY A 113 16.93 10.00 -3.56
CA GLY A 113 15.82 9.13 -3.18
C GLY A 113 14.91 8.82 -4.37
N GLY A 114 14.70 9.74 -5.30
CA GLY A 114 13.99 9.51 -6.57
C GLY A 114 14.76 8.60 -7.53
N LEU A 115 16.09 8.71 -7.56
CA LEU A 115 16.97 7.84 -8.34
C LEU A 115 17.02 6.42 -7.73
N LEU A 116 17.10 6.33 -6.40
CA LEU A 116 16.99 5.07 -5.66
C LEU A 116 15.58 4.48 -5.70
N LEU A 117 14.52 5.28 -5.81
CA LEU A 117 13.16 4.76 -6.02
C LEU A 117 13.02 4.13 -7.41
N GLY A 118 13.75 4.61 -8.41
CA GLY A 118 13.89 3.95 -9.70
C GLY A 118 14.57 2.59 -9.62
N GLU A 119 15.62 2.46 -8.80
CA GLU A 119 16.32 1.18 -8.56
C GLU A 119 15.61 0.26 -7.55
N VAL A 120 14.84 0.78 -6.59
CA VAL A 120 14.03 -0.02 -5.64
C VAL A 120 12.82 -0.65 -6.32
N PHE A 121 12.37 -0.10 -7.45
CA PHE A 121 11.43 -0.78 -8.34
C PHE A 121 12.05 -1.97 -9.09
N ASP A 122 13.38 -2.09 -9.11
CA ASP A 122 14.16 -3.22 -9.64
C ASP A 122 14.87 -4.01 -8.52
N ILE A 123 14.46 -3.81 -7.26
CA ILE A 123 14.63 -4.87 -6.29
C ILE A 123 13.56 -5.88 -6.67
N GLU A 124 13.98 -6.96 -7.34
CA GLU A 124 13.26 -8.24 -7.35
C GLU A 124 13.06 -8.66 -5.88
N LEU A 125 12.11 -8.02 -5.20
CA LEU A 125 11.37 -8.65 -4.14
C LEU A 125 10.89 -9.92 -4.82
N ASN A 126 11.41 -11.07 -4.38
CA ASN A 126 11.09 -12.37 -4.96
C ASN A 126 9.60 -12.64 -4.69
N GLU A 127 8.78 -11.98 -5.51
CA GLU A 127 7.36 -11.74 -5.39
C GLU A 127 6.68 -12.80 -6.24
N THR A 128 5.96 -13.69 -5.58
CA THR A 128 5.12 -14.65 -6.30
C THR A 128 3.69 -14.12 -6.29
N TYR A 129 3.11 -13.91 -7.48
CA TYR A 129 1.70 -13.58 -7.59
C TYR A 129 0.86 -14.64 -6.88
N ALA A 130 0.03 -14.21 -5.93
CA ALA A 130 -0.77 -15.10 -5.10
C ALA A 130 -2.27 -15.03 -5.43
N GLY A 131 -2.76 -13.91 -5.96
CA GLY A 131 -4.14 -13.78 -6.39
C GLY A 131 -4.65 -12.35 -6.48
N VAL A 132 -5.91 -12.22 -6.90
CA VAL A 132 -6.66 -10.97 -6.92
C VAL A 132 -7.98 -11.20 -6.21
N TYR A 133 -8.35 -10.24 -5.35
CA TYR A 133 -9.61 -10.23 -4.62
C TYR A 133 -10.48 -9.10 -5.15
N THR A 134 -11.73 -9.44 -5.41
CA THR A 134 -12.80 -8.50 -5.75
C THR A 134 -13.29 -7.82 -4.47
N TRP A 135 -13.80 -6.60 -4.63
CA TRP A 135 -14.47 -5.88 -3.55
C TRP A 135 -15.59 -6.74 -2.96
N PRO A 136 -15.60 -7.00 -1.64
CA PRO A 136 -16.66 -7.77 -1.02
C PRO A 136 -17.97 -6.99 -1.18
N MET A 137 -18.97 -7.60 -1.83
CA MET A 137 -20.30 -7.02 -1.88
C MET A 137 -20.83 -6.95 -0.45
N SER A 138 -21.18 -5.76 0.03
CA SER A 138 -21.93 -5.66 1.28
C SER A 138 -23.29 -6.33 1.04
N ILE A 139 -23.53 -7.45 1.72
CA ILE A 139 -24.90 -7.94 1.88
C ILE A 139 -25.55 -6.92 2.80
N GLY A 140 -26.22 -5.94 2.22
CA GLY A 140 -26.97 -4.94 2.97
C GLY A 140 -27.91 -5.65 3.94
N GLN A 141 -27.80 -5.28 5.22
CA GLN A 141 -28.85 -5.51 6.20
C GLN A 141 -29.93 -4.44 6.05
#